data_AF-A0A844I250-F1
#
_entry.id   AF-A0A844I250-F1
#
_cell.length_a   1.000
_cell.length_b   1.000
_cell.length_c   1.000
_cell.angle_alpha   90.00
_cell.angle_beta   90.00
_cell.angle_gamma   90.00
#
_symmetry.space_group_name_H-M   'P 1'
#
loop_
_entity.id
_entity.type
_entity.pdbx_description
1 polymer ?
#
loop_
_entity_poly.entity_id
_entity_poly.type
_entity_poly.pdbx_seq_one_letter_code
_entity_poly.pdbx_strand_id
1 'polypeptide(L)'
;MLNVIDGTTPAKRTPIARFLPTAVGLASLGLMAGPAQAQDQTVEERLAALEAKLAEVEPKASGLEGFSFNTYARSGLLLNGDLQSAPGGPYLTPAGSVGGAVGRLGNEPDTYLEAILNYKQVAENGTRSHYRLMIADSTTSSNDWTAGDGALNVRQAYVEFSNLASFSGVFEEAAIWAGKRFDRDLNFDIHWLDSDIVFLGGLGAGVYDVTFADGVKSNFSLYGRSFLEFPSDIQDQDITSDTDNLILTANNYFGNVQFLINGMKAQENDLRVVGGVTEAAETGLHTMLAYHGDSFFGLSDGNFKAAVIHGTGLGAETKNIGADGDLHEDAVSTRVAVYGTTYLSESWRFAPAILAETSEDRYIKGDEYQWLTFNARVAQELSANFEMQYEASWQTMDLNTLGYQGRNSVDGDYSRFTVAPTFKPQVGGFWNRPEIRVFASYSTWDDELETYAAGDALGVDSDFESSQWTFGTQMEIWF
;
A
#
# COMPACT_ATOMS: atom_id res chain seq x y z
N MET A 1 46.21 -33.37 3.15
CA MET A 1 46.97 -33.86 1.98
C MET A 1 47.52 -32.65 1.26
N LEU A 2 48.82 -32.69 0.96
CA LEU A 2 49.65 -31.61 0.45
C LEU A 2 49.34 -31.20 -1.01
N ASN A 3 49.78 -29.97 -1.34
CA ASN A 3 50.40 -29.50 -2.61
C ASN A 3 49.45 -29.04 -3.74
N VAL A 4 49.68 -27.95 -4.50
CA VAL A 4 50.89 -27.11 -4.67
C VAL A 4 50.62 -25.77 -5.44
N ILE A 5 51.49 -24.79 -5.14
CA ILE A 5 52.25 -23.85 -6.03
C ILE A 5 51.68 -22.47 -6.42
N ASP A 6 52.37 -21.45 -5.86
CA ASP A 6 52.58 -20.07 -6.32
C ASP A 6 53.40 -19.98 -7.62
N GLY A 7 53.16 -18.96 -8.44
CA GLY A 7 54.08 -18.58 -9.53
C GLY A 7 53.85 -17.19 -10.12
N THR A 8 54.84 -16.33 -9.94
CA THR A 8 54.90 -14.87 -10.13
C THR A 8 54.95 -14.33 -11.59
N THR A 9 54.37 -13.12 -11.78
CA THR A 9 54.47 -12.04 -12.81
C THR A 9 55.89 -11.77 -13.39
N PRO A 10 56.15 -10.89 -14.43
CA PRO A 10 55.30 -9.91 -15.15
C PRO A 10 55.54 -9.68 -16.70
N ALA A 11 54.69 -8.89 -17.37
CA ALA A 11 55.04 -7.64 -18.11
C ALA A 11 54.15 -7.25 -19.34
N LYS A 12 53.74 -5.97 -19.32
CA LYS A 12 53.60 -4.97 -20.42
C LYS A 12 52.33 -4.87 -21.32
N ARG A 13 51.64 -3.73 -21.08
CA ARG A 13 51.25 -2.61 -21.99
C ARG A 13 50.02 -2.70 -22.95
N THR A 14 48.94 -2.07 -22.46
CA THR A 14 48.10 -0.97 -23.07
C THR A 14 47.19 -1.25 -24.29
N PRO A 15 46.17 -0.39 -24.58
CA PRO A 15 44.79 -0.54 -24.11
C PRO A 15 43.76 -0.62 -25.25
N ILE A 16 42.55 -1.12 -24.99
CA ILE A 16 41.38 -0.84 -25.85
C ILE A 16 40.19 -0.45 -24.98
N ALA A 17 39.71 0.76 -25.27
CA ALA A 17 38.52 1.38 -24.73
C ALA A 17 37.24 0.65 -25.19
N ARG A 18 36.19 0.73 -24.36
CA ARG A 18 34.83 1.00 -24.84
C ARG A 18 33.98 1.58 -23.72
N PHE A 19 33.54 2.80 -23.99
CA PHE A 19 32.61 3.62 -23.23
C PHE A 19 31.19 3.06 -23.34
N LEU A 20 30.42 3.17 -22.25
CA LEU A 20 28.96 3.31 -22.30
C LEU A 20 28.61 4.48 -21.38
N PRO A 21 28.22 5.67 -21.90
CA PRO A 21 27.76 6.74 -21.04
C PRO A 21 26.24 6.62 -20.83
N THR A 22 25.88 6.64 -19.56
CA THR A 22 24.55 6.91 -19.01
C THR A 22 24.01 8.21 -19.58
N ALA A 23 22.86 8.15 -20.25
CA ALA A 23 22.14 9.34 -20.72
C ALA A 23 21.38 9.96 -19.55
N VAL A 24 21.99 10.95 -18.89
CA VAL A 24 21.28 11.89 -18.03
C VAL A 24 20.79 13.03 -18.94
N GLY A 25 19.48 13.08 -19.16
CA GLY A 25 18.83 14.16 -19.91
C GLY A 25 18.79 15.45 -19.09
N LEU A 26 19.91 16.18 -19.05
CA LEU A 26 19.90 17.61 -18.72
C LEU A 26 19.52 18.38 -19.99
N ALA A 27 18.32 18.94 -20.00
CA ALA A 27 17.93 19.94 -20.99
C ALA A 27 18.70 21.24 -20.73
N SER A 28 19.96 21.29 -21.16
CA SER A 28 20.75 22.52 -21.23
C SER A 28 20.32 23.31 -22.47
N LEU A 29 19.66 24.45 -22.27
CA LEU A 29 19.48 25.50 -23.29
C LEU A 29 20.86 26.08 -23.65
N GLY A 30 21.54 25.42 -24.57
CA GLY A 30 22.80 25.88 -25.15
C GLY A 30 22.56 26.89 -26.26
N LEU A 31 22.69 28.18 -25.94
CA LEU A 31 22.97 29.24 -26.90
C LEU A 31 24.40 29.04 -27.45
N MET A 32 24.54 28.24 -28.50
CA MET A 32 25.78 28.14 -29.28
C MET A 32 25.64 29.00 -30.55
N ALA A 33 26.39 30.10 -30.58
CA ALA A 33 26.57 30.93 -31.77
C ALA A 33 27.49 30.20 -32.77
N GLY A 34 26.90 29.59 -33.79
CA GLY A 34 27.57 29.10 -35.01
C GLY A 34 27.09 29.88 -36.23
N PRO A 35 27.86 29.90 -37.34
CA PRO A 35 27.74 30.91 -38.40
C PRO A 35 26.38 30.84 -39.10
N ALA A 36 25.80 32.02 -39.31
CA ALA A 36 24.50 32.21 -39.95
C ALA A 36 24.46 31.59 -41.35
N GLN A 37 23.88 30.40 -41.47
CA GLN A 37 23.09 30.07 -42.65
C GLN A 37 21.75 30.80 -42.50
N ALA A 38 21.47 31.71 -43.43
CA ALA A 38 20.21 32.43 -43.49
C ALA A 38 19.04 31.43 -43.64
N GLN A 39 18.39 31.12 -42.53
CA GLN A 39 16.99 30.74 -42.51
C GLN A 39 16.20 32.05 -42.59
N ASP A 40 15.74 32.40 -43.79
CA ASP A 40 14.60 33.32 -43.97
C ASP A 40 13.35 32.61 -43.43
N GLN A 41 13.30 32.41 -42.12
CA GLN A 41 12.10 32.01 -41.41
C GLN A 41 11.60 33.21 -40.63
N THR A 42 10.36 33.59 -40.91
CA THR A 42 9.66 34.66 -40.21
C THR A 42 9.55 34.34 -38.71
N VAL A 43 9.35 35.37 -37.88
CA VAL A 43 9.17 35.18 -36.43
C VAL A 43 7.94 34.30 -36.17
N GLU A 44 6.89 34.40 -36.99
CA GLU A 44 5.72 33.53 -36.93
C GLU A 44 6.05 32.06 -37.21
N GLU A 45 6.88 31.74 -38.21
CA GLU A 45 7.28 30.35 -38.50
C GLU A 45 8.14 29.73 -37.39
N ARG A 46 8.99 30.55 -36.74
CA ARG A 46 9.80 30.10 -35.59
C ARG A 46 8.93 29.88 -34.36
N LEU A 47 7.92 30.71 -34.14
CA LEU A 47 6.95 30.55 -33.05
C LEU A 47 6.09 29.29 -33.27
N ALA A 48 5.54 29.11 -34.47
CA ALA A 48 4.76 27.91 -34.82
C ALA A 48 5.59 26.62 -34.71
N ALA A 49 6.87 26.65 -35.10
CA ALA A 49 7.78 25.51 -34.92
C ALA A 49 8.12 25.25 -33.44
N LEU A 50 8.18 26.29 -32.61
CA LEU A 50 8.40 26.17 -31.17
C LEU A 50 7.15 25.61 -30.48
N GLU A 51 5.96 26.10 -30.83
CA GLU A 51 4.67 25.62 -30.33
C GLU A 51 4.44 24.15 -30.72
N ALA A 52 4.74 23.77 -31.97
CA ALA A 52 4.66 22.38 -32.40
C ALA A 52 5.64 21.48 -31.63
N LYS A 53 6.87 21.93 -31.38
CA LYS A 53 7.83 21.21 -30.54
C LYS A 53 7.38 21.12 -29.08
N LEU A 54 6.79 22.18 -28.54
CA LEU A 54 6.28 22.19 -27.18
C LEU A 54 5.10 21.21 -27.05
N ALA A 55 4.16 21.24 -27.99
CA ALA A 55 3.03 20.30 -28.05
C ALA A 55 3.48 18.84 -28.21
N GLU A 56 4.63 18.57 -28.84
CA GLU A 56 5.20 17.22 -28.94
C GLU A 56 5.94 16.79 -27.66
N VAL A 57 6.63 17.72 -26.99
CA VAL A 57 7.53 17.43 -25.86
C VAL A 57 6.79 17.50 -24.52
N GLU A 58 5.84 18.40 -24.36
CA GLU A 58 5.10 18.63 -23.11
C GLU A 58 4.34 17.38 -22.62
N PRO A 59 3.61 16.63 -23.47
CA PRO A 59 2.97 15.38 -23.03
C PRO A 59 4.00 14.34 -22.57
N LYS A 60 5.16 14.28 -23.23
CA LYS A 60 6.27 13.37 -22.88
C LYS A 60 6.96 13.77 -21.59
N ALA A 61 7.16 15.07 -21.38
CA ALA A 61 7.82 15.62 -20.19
C ALA A 61 6.91 15.58 -18.95
N SER A 62 5.60 15.69 -19.14
CA SER A 62 4.59 15.59 -18.07
C SER A 62 4.16 14.15 -17.77
N GLY A 63 4.65 13.16 -18.51
CA GLY A 63 4.27 11.75 -18.35
C GLY A 63 2.82 11.46 -18.78
N LEU A 64 2.21 12.32 -19.60
CA LEU A 64 0.93 12.08 -20.26
C LEU A 64 1.09 11.14 -21.47
N GLU A 65 2.26 11.17 -22.12
CA GLU A 65 2.69 10.23 -23.15
C GLU A 65 4.13 9.76 -22.90
N GLY A 66 4.51 8.64 -23.49
CA GLY A 66 5.84 8.07 -23.33
C GLY A 66 6.07 7.44 -21.95
N PHE A 67 7.32 7.42 -21.52
CA PHE A 67 7.74 6.79 -20.26
C PHE A 67 7.51 7.74 -19.08
N SER A 68 6.95 7.22 -17.99
CA SER A 68 6.99 7.89 -16.69
C SER A 68 7.46 6.95 -15.59
N PHE A 69 8.14 7.51 -14.59
CA PHE A 69 8.55 6.81 -13.39
C PHE A 69 7.82 7.42 -12.20
N ASN A 70 7.20 6.55 -11.40
CA ASN A 70 6.55 6.88 -10.14
C ASN A 70 7.13 5.96 -9.06
N THR A 71 7.02 6.38 -7.81
CA THR A 71 7.54 5.59 -6.69
C THR A 71 6.75 5.82 -5.41
N TYR A 72 6.85 4.86 -4.51
CA TYR A 72 6.73 5.06 -3.08
C TYR A 72 7.97 4.44 -2.44
N ALA A 73 8.56 5.10 -1.44
CA ALA A 73 9.61 4.48 -0.65
C ALA A 73 9.66 5.05 0.77
N ARG A 74 9.99 4.19 1.72
CA ARG A 74 10.39 4.56 3.08
C ARG A 74 11.65 3.81 3.46
N SER A 75 12.51 4.46 4.24
CA SER A 75 13.75 3.85 4.75
C SER A 75 14.22 4.62 5.97
N GLY A 76 14.66 3.92 7.00
CA GLY A 76 15.09 4.53 8.24
C GLY A 76 15.66 3.56 9.24
N LEU A 77 15.94 4.08 10.43
CA LEU A 77 16.37 3.33 11.60
C LEU A 77 15.29 3.43 12.66
N LEU A 78 14.97 2.31 13.30
CA LEU A 78 14.11 2.24 14.48
C LEU A 78 14.88 1.52 15.59
N LEU A 79 15.28 2.27 16.63
CA LEU A 79 16.12 1.78 17.72
C LEU A 79 15.38 1.82 19.05
N ASN A 80 15.59 0.83 19.92
CA ASN A 80 15.10 0.80 21.29
C ASN A 80 15.98 1.65 22.24
N GLY A 81 15.64 1.66 23.53
CA GLY A 81 16.40 2.38 24.57
C GLY A 81 17.86 1.96 24.71
N ASP A 82 18.21 0.73 24.31
CA ASP A 82 19.55 0.17 24.32
C ASP A 82 20.30 0.35 22.99
N LEU A 83 19.74 1.14 22.07
CA LEU A 83 20.28 1.43 20.73
C LEU A 83 20.38 0.18 19.83
N GLN A 84 19.55 -0.82 20.08
CA GLN A 84 19.38 -2.00 19.23
C GLN A 84 18.15 -1.84 18.34
N SER A 85 18.07 -2.58 17.24
CA SER A 85 16.90 -2.58 16.37
C SER A 85 15.66 -3.04 17.15
N ALA A 86 14.60 -2.26 17.09
CA ALA A 86 13.34 -2.57 17.75
C ALA A 86 12.36 -3.23 16.78
N PRO A 87 11.50 -4.15 17.24
CA PRO A 87 10.32 -4.51 16.49
C PRO A 87 9.44 -3.26 16.33
N GLY A 88 8.68 -3.23 15.23
CA GLY A 88 7.80 -2.13 14.91
C GLY A 88 6.90 -2.53 13.76
N GLY A 89 6.00 -1.64 13.42
CA GLY A 89 5.07 -1.80 12.31
C GLY A 89 3.66 -1.41 12.74
N PRO A 90 2.83 -0.92 11.80
CA PRO A 90 1.43 -0.62 12.10
C PRO A 90 0.62 -1.83 12.59
N TYR A 91 1.09 -3.06 12.35
CA TYR A 91 0.40 -4.30 12.74
C TYR A 91 1.15 -5.09 13.84
N LEU A 92 1.96 -4.42 14.67
CA LEU A 92 2.80 -5.09 15.68
C LEU A 92 2.03 -5.70 16.86
N THR A 93 0.79 -5.27 17.11
CA THR A 93 -0.04 -5.74 18.23
C THR A 93 -0.74 -7.06 17.88
N PRO A 94 -1.27 -7.81 18.87
CA PRO A 94 -2.09 -9.00 18.61
C PRO A 94 -3.24 -8.76 17.62
N ALA A 95 -3.96 -7.64 17.76
CA ALA A 95 -5.02 -7.24 16.84
C ALA A 95 -4.51 -7.02 15.40
N GLY A 96 -3.22 -6.68 15.23
CA GLY A 96 -2.58 -6.56 13.93
C GLY A 96 -2.68 -7.82 13.07
N SER A 97 -2.72 -9.01 13.70
CA SER A 97 -2.88 -10.30 13.02
C SER A 97 -4.22 -10.47 12.28
N VAL A 98 -5.22 -9.67 12.64
CA VAL A 98 -6.55 -9.60 12.00
C VAL A 98 -6.83 -8.19 11.45
N GLY A 99 -5.77 -7.40 11.22
CA GLY A 99 -5.86 -6.10 10.54
C GLY A 99 -6.08 -4.89 11.44
N GLY A 100 -5.99 -5.05 12.76
CA GLY A 100 -6.01 -3.96 13.74
C GLY A 100 -4.73 -3.13 13.71
N ALA A 101 -4.67 -2.13 12.84
CA ALA A 101 -3.51 -1.27 12.68
C ALA A 101 -3.40 -0.19 13.79
N VAL A 102 -2.18 0.28 14.06
CA VAL A 102 -1.83 1.42 14.94
C VAL A 102 -0.97 2.45 14.21
N GLY A 103 -0.75 3.61 14.81
CA GLY A 103 -0.02 4.73 14.20
C GLY A 103 1.37 4.37 13.68
N ARG A 104 1.66 4.79 12.45
CA ARG A 104 2.91 4.46 11.75
C ARG A 104 4.07 5.43 12.00
N LEU A 105 3.83 6.63 12.54
CA LEU A 105 4.87 7.66 12.72
C LEU A 105 5.97 7.13 13.64
N GLY A 106 7.19 7.07 13.11
CA GLY A 106 8.34 6.55 13.84
C GLY A 106 8.16 5.10 14.31
N ASN A 107 7.32 4.30 13.64
CA ASN A 107 6.96 2.93 14.01
C ASN A 107 7.15 1.95 12.84
N GLU A 108 8.08 2.23 11.93
CA GLU A 108 8.29 1.43 10.72
C GLU A 108 9.78 1.08 10.60
N PRO A 109 10.18 -0.16 10.88
CA PRO A 109 11.59 -0.56 10.93
C PRO A 109 12.17 -0.94 9.57
N ASP A 110 11.34 -1.03 8.53
CA ASP A 110 11.72 -1.56 7.23
C ASP A 110 12.19 -0.49 6.24
N THR A 111 12.97 -0.93 5.26
CA THR A 111 13.14 -0.25 3.99
C THR A 111 12.20 -0.88 2.98
N TYR A 112 11.14 -0.17 2.62
CA TYR A 112 10.17 -0.58 1.61
C TYR A 112 10.25 0.34 0.40
N LEU A 113 10.18 -0.23 -0.80
CA LEU A 113 10.15 0.54 -2.04
C LEU A 113 9.20 -0.06 -3.07
N GLU A 114 8.63 0.82 -3.88
CA GLU A 114 7.90 0.51 -5.11
C GLU A 114 8.50 1.31 -6.25
N ALA A 115 8.98 0.63 -7.28
CA ALA A 115 9.38 1.22 -8.54
C ALA A 115 8.27 1.00 -9.58
N ILE A 116 7.62 2.08 -10.00
CA ILE A 116 6.47 2.04 -10.91
C ILE A 116 6.87 2.64 -12.25
N LEU A 117 6.97 1.79 -13.26
CA LEU A 117 7.35 2.12 -14.62
C LEU A 117 6.11 2.14 -15.50
N ASN A 118 5.79 3.29 -16.06
CA ASN A 118 4.63 3.46 -16.94
C ASN A 118 5.09 3.75 -18.36
N TYR A 119 4.29 3.30 -19.32
CA TYR A 119 4.41 3.71 -20.71
C TYR A 119 3.03 4.02 -21.28
N LYS A 120 2.83 5.28 -21.70
CA LYS A 120 1.55 5.78 -22.20
C LYS A 120 1.65 6.15 -23.68
N GLN A 121 0.61 5.89 -24.45
CA GLN A 121 0.53 6.26 -25.86
C GLN A 121 -0.87 6.74 -26.23
N VAL A 122 -0.96 7.55 -27.28
CA VAL A 122 -2.21 7.93 -27.92
C VAL A 122 -2.15 7.47 -29.38
N ALA A 123 -3.10 6.62 -29.77
CA ALA A 123 -3.23 6.15 -31.16
C ALA A 123 -3.84 7.25 -32.05
N GLU A 124 -3.70 7.10 -33.37
CA GLU A 124 -4.24 8.07 -34.35
C GLU A 124 -5.75 8.29 -34.23
N ASN A 125 -6.49 7.28 -33.74
CA ASN A 125 -7.93 7.36 -33.51
C ASN A 125 -8.31 7.98 -32.15
N GLY A 126 -7.34 8.47 -31.38
CA GLY A 126 -7.54 9.06 -30.05
C GLY A 126 -7.54 8.06 -28.89
N THR A 127 -7.52 6.75 -29.15
CA THR A 127 -7.46 5.73 -28.09
C THR A 127 -6.16 5.86 -27.31
N ARG A 128 -6.26 5.89 -25.98
CA ARG A 128 -5.11 5.96 -25.08
C ARG A 128 -4.77 4.57 -24.58
N SER A 129 -3.48 4.24 -24.54
CA SER A 129 -2.98 3.03 -23.89
C SER A 129 -2.04 3.37 -22.75
N HIS A 130 -2.10 2.59 -21.67
CA HIS A 130 -1.24 2.72 -20.51
C HIS A 130 -0.77 1.31 -20.09
N TYR A 131 0.51 1.05 -20.24
CA TYR A 131 1.18 -0.11 -19.65
C TYR A 131 1.82 0.29 -18.33
N ARG A 132 1.67 -0.54 -17.29
CA ARG A 132 2.33 -0.36 -15.99
C ARG A 132 3.04 -1.63 -15.55
N LEU A 133 4.27 -1.46 -15.08
CA LEU A 133 5.06 -2.44 -14.36
C LEU A 133 5.38 -1.88 -12.97
N MET A 134 5.10 -2.65 -11.91
CA MET A 134 5.49 -2.31 -10.53
C MET A 134 6.37 -3.41 -9.97
N ILE A 135 7.55 -3.01 -9.50
CA ILE A 135 8.49 -3.86 -8.77
C ILE A 135 8.54 -3.35 -7.34
N ALA A 136 8.43 -4.24 -6.36
CA ALA A 136 8.52 -3.88 -4.95
C ALA A 136 9.57 -4.71 -4.24
N ASP A 137 10.15 -4.16 -3.18
CA ASP A 137 11.04 -4.85 -2.25
C ASP A 137 10.80 -4.38 -0.81
N SER A 138 11.11 -5.23 0.16
CA SER A 138 11.10 -4.91 1.58
C SER A 138 12.21 -5.66 2.30
N THR A 139 12.85 -4.99 3.27
CA THR A 139 13.85 -5.61 4.15
C THR A 139 13.90 -4.86 5.48
N THR A 140 14.10 -5.58 6.57
CA THR A 140 14.35 -5.00 7.91
C THR A 140 15.84 -4.88 8.21
N SER A 141 16.70 -5.45 7.37
CA SER A 141 18.15 -5.35 7.51
C SER A 141 18.65 -3.94 7.21
N SER A 142 19.52 -3.41 8.07
CA SER A 142 20.24 -2.15 7.84
C SER A 142 21.49 -2.31 6.95
N ASN A 143 21.80 -3.53 6.52
CA ASN A 143 22.96 -3.79 5.66
C ASN A 143 22.72 -3.30 4.23
N ASP A 144 23.80 -2.94 3.54
CA ASP A 144 23.80 -2.54 2.14
C ASP A 144 23.53 -3.70 1.15
N TRP A 145 23.65 -4.95 1.62
CA TRP A 145 23.39 -6.16 0.85
C TRP A 145 22.38 -7.08 1.55
N THR A 146 21.23 -7.30 0.90
CA THR A 146 20.07 -7.99 1.51
C THR A 146 19.52 -9.14 0.65
N ALA A 147 20.33 -9.72 -0.25
CA ALA A 147 19.84 -10.76 -1.18
C ALA A 147 19.23 -12.02 -0.52
N GLY A 148 19.49 -12.26 0.78
CA GLY A 148 18.89 -13.37 1.54
C GLY A 148 17.66 -12.99 2.38
N ASP A 149 17.27 -11.71 2.40
CA ASP A 149 16.18 -11.15 3.22
C ASP A 149 15.18 -10.33 2.38
N GLY A 150 15.61 -9.81 1.22
CA GLY A 150 14.78 -9.02 0.33
C GLY A 150 13.67 -9.84 -0.35
N ALA A 151 12.53 -9.20 -0.52
CA ALA A 151 11.32 -9.75 -1.11
C ALA A 151 11.07 -9.21 -2.53
N LEU A 152 12.12 -8.94 -3.32
CA LEU A 152 12.00 -8.33 -4.65
C LEU A 152 11.02 -9.09 -5.54
N ASN A 153 9.91 -8.46 -5.93
CA ASN A 153 8.85 -9.12 -6.70
C ASN A 153 8.10 -8.16 -7.65
N VAL A 154 7.40 -8.74 -8.64
CA VAL A 154 6.55 -8.00 -9.59
C VAL A 154 5.11 -8.00 -9.10
N ARG A 155 4.67 -6.86 -8.54
CA ARG A 155 3.33 -6.68 -7.97
C ARG A 155 2.28 -6.28 -9.01
N GLN A 156 2.67 -5.56 -10.07
CA GLN A 156 1.77 -5.18 -11.16
C GLN A 156 2.43 -5.36 -12.53
N ALA A 157 1.64 -5.84 -13.49
CA ALA A 157 1.97 -5.94 -14.91
C ALA A 157 0.64 -5.98 -15.68
N TYR A 158 0.17 -4.83 -16.16
CA TYR A 158 -1.13 -4.71 -16.83
C TYR A 158 -1.12 -3.66 -17.95
N VAL A 159 -2.12 -3.76 -18.83
CA VAL A 159 -2.45 -2.75 -19.82
C VAL A 159 -3.86 -2.23 -19.56
N GLU A 160 -4.05 -0.92 -19.72
CA GLU A 160 -5.33 -0.24 -19.70
C GLU A 160 -5.50 0.55 -21.01
N PHE A 161 -6.69 0.48 -21.60
CA PHE A 161 -7.12 1.32 -22.70
C PHE A 161 -8.23 2.24 -22.22
N SER A 162 -8.10 3.54 -22.50
CA SER A 162 -9.12 4.55 -22.22
C SER A 162 -9.38 5.40 -23.46
N ASN A 163 -10.49 6.14 -23.46
CA ASN A 163 -10.91 6.95 -24.61
C ASN A 163 -10.99 6.11 -25.92
N LEU A 164 -11.54 4.90 -25.83
CA LEU A 164 -11.62 4.01 -26.99
C LEU A 164 -12.54 4.60 -28.05
N ALA A 165 -12.02 4.78 -29.28
CA ALA A 165 -12.75 5.44 -30.37
C ALA A 165 -14.07 4.77 -30.78
N SER A 166 -14.27 3.50 -30.40
CA SER A 166 -15.48 2.74 -30.71
C SER A 166 -16.48 2.67 -29.55
N PHE A 167 -16.09 3.11 -28.36
CA PHE A 167 -16.98 3.14 -27.20
C PHE A 167 -17.98 4.28 -27.34
N SER A 168 -19.21 4.04 -26.92
CA SER A 168 -20.32 5.00 -27.02
C SER A 168 -21.40 4.66 -25.98
N GLY A 169 -22.35 5.58 -25.79
CA GLY A 169 -23.43 5.41 -24.81
C GLY A 169 -22.85 5.33 -23.40
N VAL A 170 -23.31 4.35 -22.61
CA VAL A 170 -22.84 4.18 -21.22
C VAL A 170 -21.35 3.86 -21.08
N PHE A 171 -20.68 3.51 -22.19
CA PHE A 171 -19.25 3.19 -22.21
C PHE A 171 -18.38 4.32 -22.76
N GLU A 172 -18.94 5.47 -23.15
CA GLU A 172 -18.19 6.54 -23.84
C GLU A 172 -16.92 6.98 -23.10
N GLU A 173 -16.98 7.09 -21.77
CA GLU A 173 -15.84 7.44 -20.91
C GLU A 173 -15.11 6.22 -20.33
N ALA A 174 -15.55 5.00 -20.63
CA ALA A 174 -15.08 3.80 -19.97
C ALA A 174 -13.64 3.44 -20.37
N ALA A 175 -12.93 2.82 -19.43
CA ALA A 175 -11.62 2.23 -19.65
C ALA A 175 -11.68 0.72 -19.45
N ILE A 176 -10.99 -0.05 -20.29
CA ILE A 176 -10.84 -1.50 -20.12
C ILE A 176 -9.41 -1.85 -19.76
N TRP A 177 -9.22 -2.89 -18.96
CA TRP A 177 -7.89 -3.33 -18.54
C TRP A 177 -7.79 -4.84 -18.42
N ALA A 178 -6.56 -5.35 -18.52
CA ALA A 178 -6.22 -6.73 -18.22
C ALA A 178 -4.77 -6.85 -17.72
N GLY A 179 -4.54 -7.78 -16.79
CA GLY A 179 -3.22 -8.08 -16.21
C GLY A 179 -3.23 -8.11 -14.69
N LYS A 180 -2.03 -8.22 -14.09
CA LYS A 180 -1.88 -8.17 -12.63
C LYS A 180 -1.87 -6.71 -12.19
N ARG A 181 -2.79 -6.30 -11.31
CA ARG A 181 -2.87 -4.91 -10.81
C ARG A 181 -3.44 -4.84 -9.41
N PHE A 182 -3.26 -3.68 -8.78
CA PHE A 182 -4.17 -3.24 -7.72
C PHE A 182 -5.34 -2.50 -8.40
N ASP A 183 -6.55 -2.68 -7.90
CA ASP A 183 -7.72 -1.97 -8.42
C ASP A 183 -7.51 -0.46 -8.32
N ARG A 184 -7.98 0.29 -9.33
CA ARG A 184 -7.71 1.73 -9.42
C ARG A 184 -8.39 2.52 -8.30
N ASP A 185 -9.62 2.16 -7.97
CA ASP A 185 -10.54 3.02 -7.21
C ASP A 185 -10.88 2.44 -5.82
N LEU A 186 -10.28 1.29 -5.47
CA LEU A 186 -10.43 0.66 -4.16
C LEU A 186 -9.24 0.92 -3.22
N ASN A 187 -8.10 1.40 -3.70
CA ASN A 187 -6.93 1.69 -2.85
C ASN A 187 -7.03 3.10 -2.23
N PHE A 188 -8.06 3.35 -1.42
CA PHE A 188 -8.05 4.50 -0.53
C PHE A 188 -7.83 4.03 0.90
N ASP A 189 -6.91 4.70 1.58
CA ASP A 189 -6.32 4.24 2.82
C ASP A 189 -6.45 5.27 3.94
N ILE A 190 -6.23 4.79 5.17
CA ILE A 190 -5.91 5.60 6.33
C ILE A 190 -4.39 5.70 6.40
N HIS A 191 -3.83 6.71 5.73
CA HIS A 191 -2.38 6.90 5.61
C HIS A 191 -1.62 6.83 6.93
N TRP A 192 -2.17 7.39 8.01
CA TRP A 192 -1.52 7.42 9.33
C TRP A 192 -1.47 6.07 10.04
N LEU A 193 -2.24 5.09 9.56
CA LEU A 193 -2.24 3.70 10.04
C LEU A 193 -1.62 2.72 9.04
N ASP A 194 -1.17 3.17 7.85
CA ASP A 194 -0.70 2.28 6.77
C ASP A 194 -1.72 1.16 6.47
N SER A 195 -3.00 1.54 6.40
CA SER A 195 -4.10 0.59 6.27
C SER A 195 -5.06 1.05 5.19
N ASP A 196 -5.11 0.29 4.09
CA ASP A 196 -6.20 0.38 3.13
C ASP A 196 -7.53 0.16 3.83
N ILE A 197 -8.57 0.91 3.43
CA ILE A 197 -9.93 0.64 3.90
C ILE A 197 -10.41 -0.70 3.33
N VAL A 198 -10.14 -0.90 2.03
CA VAL A 198 -10.25 -2.17 1.31
C VAL A 198 -9.10 -2.25 0.31
N PHE A 199 -8.61 -3.44 0.01
CA PHE A 199 -7.56 -3.69 -0.96
C PHE A 199 -7.97 -4.85 -1.87
N LEU A 200 -8.10 -4.56 -3.17
CA LEU A 200 -8.32 -5.56 -4.21
C LEU A 200 -7.12 -5.59 -5.15
N GLY A 201 -6.41 -6.70 -5.18
CA GLY A 201 -5.28 -6.92 -6.05
C GLY A 201 -5.21 -8.37 -6.52
N GLY A 202 -4.73 -8.57 -7.74
CA GLY A 202 -4.63 -9.89 -8.34
C GLY A 202 -4.46 -9.82 -9.86
N LEU A 203 -4.55 -10.99 -10.51
CA LEU A 203 -4.55 -11.11 -11.97
C LEU A 203 -5.99 -11.08 -12.47
N GLY A 204 -6.31 -10.23 -13.43
CA GLY A 204 -7.70 -10.12 -13.86
C GLY A 204 -7.92 -9.28 -15.10
N ALA A 205 -9.17 -8.90 -15.28
CA ALA A 205 -9.61 -7.94 -16.28
C ALA A 205 -10.87 -7.22 -15.79
N GLY A 206 -11.15 -6.04 -16.35
CA GLY A 206 -12.34 -5.29 -15.99
C GLY A 206 -12.57 -4.07 -16.86
N VAL A 207 -13.64 -3.35 -16.52
CA VAL A 207 -14.06 -2.08 -17.09
C VAL A 207 -14.30 -1.07 -15.97
N TYR A 208 -13.76 0.14 -16.14
CA TYR A 208 -13.98 1.28 -15.27
C TYR A 208 -14.91 2.30 -15.93
N ASP A 209 -15.53 3.14 -15.12
CA ASP A 209 -16.23 4.37 -15.53
C ASP A 209 -17.44 4.15 -16.45
N VAL A 210 -18.16 3.02 -16.31
CA VAL A 210 -19.44 2.80 -17.01
C VAL A 210 -20.46 3.79 -16.45
N THR A 211 -20.88 4.76 -17.26
CA THR A 211 -21.68 5.91 -16.82
C THR A 211 -23.13 5.73 -17.23
N PHE A 212 -24.02 5.52 -16.25
CA PHE A 212 -25.45 5.31 -16.50
C PHE A 212 -26.25 6.62 -16.53
N ALA A 213 -25.83 7.59 -15.72
CA ALA A 213 -26.37 8.94 -15.63
C ALA A 213 -25.34 9.86 -14.95
N ASP A 214 -25.60 11.16 -14.94
CA ASP A 214 -24.77 12.13 -14.22
C ASP A 214 -24.64 11.73 -12.74
N GLY A 215 -23.39 11.53 -12.30
CA GLY A 215 -23.08 11.10 -10.93
C GLY A 215 -23.39 9.63 -10.62
N VAL A 216 -23.78 8.82 -11.60
CA VAL A 216 -24.01 7.37 -11.43
C VAL A 216 -23.07 6.59 -12.34
N LYS A 217 -22.03 6.01 -11.75
CA LYS A 217 -21.00 5.23 -12.45
C LYS A 217 -20.78 3.87 -11.80
N SER A 218 -20.36 2.88 -12.57
CA SER A 218 -19.94 1.58 -12.03
C SER A 218 -18.67 1.05 -12.69
N ASN A 219 -17.90 0.31 -11.90
CA ASN A 219 -16.76 -0.48 -12.34
C ASN A 219 -17.10 -1.96 -12.15
N PHE A 220 -16.70 -2.79 -13.10
CA PHE A 220 -16.90 -4.24 -13.05
C PHE A 220 -15.58 -4.95 -13.36
N SER A 221 -15.24 -5.95 -12.55
CA SER A 221 -14.00 -6.70 -12.72
C SER A 221 -14.12 -8.15 -12.28
N LEU A 222 -13.24 -8.97 -12.85
CA LEU A 222 -12.95 -10.33 -12.40
C LEU A 222 -11.48 -10.38 -12.02
N TYR A 223 -11.22 -10.72 -10.75
CA TYR A 223 -9.88 -10.93 -10.22
C TYR A 223 -9.69 -12.40 -9.85
N GLY A 224 -8.49 -12.92 -10.10
CA GLY A 224 -8.01 -14.21 -9.64
C GLY A 224 -6.88 -14.04 -8.63
N ARG A 225 -6.93 -14.86 -7.58
CA ARG A 225 -5.88 -15.09 -6.59
C ARG A 225 -5.71 -16.60 -6.44
N SER A 226 -4.60 -17.03 -5.84
CA SER A 226 -4.35 -18.45 -5.62
C SER A 226 -4.05 -18.70 -4.14
N PHE A 227 -4.61 -19.78 -3.62
CA PHE A 227 -4.26 -20.37 -2.33
C PHE A 227 -3.41 -21.60 -2.61
N LEU A 228 -2.17 -21.60 -2.13
CA LEU A 228 -1.17 -22.59 -2.52
C LEU A 228 -0.67 -23.37 -1.30
N GLU A 229 -0.26 -24.61 -1.54
CA GLU A 229 0.44 -25.52 -0.64
C GLU A 229 -0.24 -25.69 0.72
N PHE A 230 -1.58 -25.77 0.73
CA PHE A 230 -2.33 -25.92 1.98
C PHE A 230 -2.52 -27.38 2.37
N PRO A 231 -2.43 -27.75 3.66
CA PRO A 231 -2.70 -29.11 4.10
C PRO A 231 -4.13 -29.53 3.80
N SER A 232 -4.31 -30.73 3.24
CA SER A 232 -5.60 -31.25 2.78
C SER A 232 -5.98 -32.60 3.38
N ASP A 233 -5.18 -33.10 4.32
CA ASP A 233 -5.45 -34.32 5.08
C ASP A 233 -5.19 -34.06 6.58
N ILE A 234 -6.19 -34.36 7.42
CA ILE A 234 -6.12 -34.13 8.87
C ILE A 234 -5.07 -35.04 9.55
N GLN A 235 -4.80 -36.23 8.99
CA GLN A 235 -3.87 -37.22 9.54
C GLN A 235 -2.44 -37.02 9.06
N ASP A 236 -2.25 -36.46 7.85
CA ASP A 236 -0.95 -36.23 7.24
C ASP A 236 -0.86 -34.84 6.59
N GLN A 237 -0.31 -33.88 7.34
CA GLN A 237 -0.20 -32.48 6.91
C GLN A 237 0.83 -32.26 5.79
N ASP A 238 1.64 -33.28 5.45
CA ASP A 238 2.54 -33.22 4.30
C ASP A 238 1.78 -33.38 2.96
N ILE A 239 0.51 -33.80 3.00
CA ILE A 239 -0.37 -33.86 1.83
C ILE A 239 -1.00 -32.48 1.60
N THR A 240 -0.46 -31.76 0.62
CA THR A 240 -0.91 -30.41 0.26
C THR A 240 -1.71 -30.34 -1.04
N SER A 241 -2.55 -29.31 -1.15
CA SER A 241 -3.36 -28.97 -2.33
C SER A 241 -3.23 -27.48 -2.68
N ASP A 242 -3.65 -27.12 -3.89
CA ASP A 242 -3.69 -25.75 -4.43
C ASP A 242 -5.08 -25.45 -4.99
N THR A 243 -5.54 -24.20 -4.90
CA THR A 243 -6.76 -23.74 -5.58
C THR A 243 -6.70 -22.27 -5.98
N ASP A 244 -7.55 -21.89 -6.94
CA ASP A 244 -7.74 -20.51 -7.36
C ASP A 244 -9.03 -19.94 -6.76
N ASN A 245 -8.93 -18.72 -6.20
CA ASN A 245 -10.06 -17.92 -5.77
C ASN A 245 -10.42 -16.89 -6.85
N LEU A 246 -11.63 -16.99 -7.38
CA LEU A 246 -12.19 -16.04 -8.35
C LEU A 246 -13.12 -15.05 -7.64
N ILE A 247 -12.91 -13.77 -7.92
CA ILE A 247 -13.58 -12.63 -7.28
C ILE A 247 -14.29 -11.83 -8.37
N LEU A 248 -15.62 -11.84 -8.37
CA LEU A 248 -16.44 -11.00 -9.23
C LEU A 248 -16.84 -9.74 -8.47
N THR A 249 -16.49 -8.58 -9.02
CA THR A 249 -16.63 -7.28 -8.34
C THR A 249 -17.56 -6.36 -9.12
N ALA A 250 -18.44 -5.67 -8.39
CA ALA A 250 -19.20 -4.51 -8.84
C ALA A 250 -18.99 -3.36 -7.84
N ASN A 251 -18.40 -2.27 -8.31
CA ASN A 251 -18.12 -1.08 -7.51
C ASN A 251 -18.91 0.10 -8.07
N ASN A 252 -19.89 0.59 -7.33
CA ASN A 252 -20.90 1.53 -7.80
C ASN A 252 -20.77 2.87 -7.09
N TYR A 253 -20.90 3.96 -7.82
CA TYR A 253 -20.81 5.33 -7.33
C TYR A 253 -22.11 6.08 -7.58
N PHE A 254 -22.61 6.74 -6.53
CA PHE A 254 -23.78 7.60 -6.54
C PHE A 254 -23.41 8.94 -5.90
N GLY A 255 -22.85 9.85 -6.71
CA GLY A 255 -22.18 11.04 -6.20
C GLY A 255 -21.05 10.67 -5.23
N ASN A 256 -21.18 11.11 -3.97
CA ASN A 256 -20.19 10.86 -2.92
C ASN A 256 -20.32 9.49 -2.22
N VAL A 257 -21.34 8.71 -2.57
CA VAL A 257 -21.56 7.37 -2.00
C VAL A 257 -20.94 6.32 -2.90
N GLN A 258 -20.16 5.43 -2.32
CA GLN A 258 -19.58 4.25 -2.98
C GLN A 258 -20.19 2.98 -2.37
N PHE A 259 -20.66 2.07 -3.22
CA PHE A 259 -21.19 0.78 -2.85
C PHE A 259 -20.50 -0.34 -3.62
N LEU A 260 -19.66 -1.09 -2.89
CA LEU A 260 -18.86 -2.21 -3.39
C LEU A 260 -19.53 -3.53 -3.04
N ILE A 261 -19.57 -4.45 -4.00
CA ILE A 261 -20.03 -5.83 -3.83
C ILE A 261 -19.03 -6.76 -4.51
N ASN A 262 -18.59 -7.79 -3.79
CA ASN A 262 -17.75 -8.86 -4.31
C ASN A 262 -18.39 -10.22 -4.00
N GLY A 263 -18.49 -11.08 -5.01
CA GLY A 263 -18.78 -12.51 -4.83
C GLY A 263 -17.54 -13.33 -5.13
N MET A 264 -17.25 -14.32 -4.28
CA MET A 264 -16.01 -15.09 -4.32
C MET A 264 -16.28 -16.59 -4.37
N LYS A 265 -15.42 -17.32 -5.08
CA LYS A 265 -15.41 -18.77 -5.11
C LYS A 265 -14.00 -19.32 -5.28
N ALA A 266 -13.59 -20.17 -4.34
CA ALA A 266 -12.39 -20.99 -4.40
C ALA A 266 -12.80 -22.47 -4.35
N GLN A 267 -12.73 -23.15 -5.50
CA GLN A 267 -13.19 -24.54 -5.61
C GLN A 267 -12.28 -25.46 -4.79
N GLU A 268 -12.85 -26.41 -4.04
CA GLU A 268 -12.10 -27.38 -3.21
C GLU A 268 -11.30 -26.73 -2.06
N ASN A 269 -11.57 -25.46 -1.71
CA ASN A 269 -10.93 -24.86 -0.53
C ASN A 269 -11.44 -25.46 0.78
N ASP A 270 -12.64 -26.06 0.80
CA ASP A 270 -13.17 -26.82 1.94
C ASP A 270 -12.36 -28.07 2.29
N LEU A 271 -11.52 -28.56 1.39
CA LEU A 271 -10.55 -29.62 1.69
C LEU A 271 -9.39 -29.13 2.58
N ARG A 272 -9.21 -27.81 2.73
CA ARG A 272 -8.16 -27.23 3.56
C ARG A 272 -8.35 -27.58 5.01
N VAL A 273 -7.28 -28.03 5.64
CA VAL A 273 -7.22 -28.24 7.08
C VAL A 273 -6.84 -26.95 7.79
N VAL A 274 -7.76 -26.41 8.58
CA VAL A 274 -7.58 -25.23 9.44
C VAL A 274 -7.89 -25.65 10.87
N GLY A 275 -6.99 -25.38 11.82
CA GLY A 275 -7.21 -25.78 13.22
C GLY A 275 -7.42 -27.29 13.45
N GLY A 276 -7.01 -28.14 12.50
CA GLY A 276 -7.22 -29.59 12.54
C GLY A 276 -8.57 -30.08 12.01
N VAL A 277 -9.38 -29.21 11.40
CA VAL A 277 -10.67 -29.54 10.75
C VAL A 277 -10.72 -29.06 9.31
N THR A 278 -11.59 -29.65 8.49
CA THR A 278 -11.83 -29.29 7.07
C THR A 278 -13.15 -28.54 6.94
N GLU A 279 -13.19 -27.29 7.42
CA GLU A 279 -14.38 -26.42 7.43
C GLU A 279 -14.06 -25.02 6.86
N ALA A 280 -13.03 -24.91 6.01
CA ALA A 280 -12.71 -23.66 5.33
C ALA A 280 -13.75 -23.32 4.26
N ALA A 281 -13.97 -22.02 4.03
CA ALA A 281 -14.99 -21.54 3.11
C ALA A 281 -14.61 -21.77 1.63
N GLU A 282 -15.50 -22.34 0.82
CA GLU A 282 -15.37 -22.33 -0.64
C GLU A 282 -15.90 -21.04 -1.28
N THR A 283 -16.80 -20.32 -0.60
CA THR A 283 -17.48 -19.14 -1.15
C THR A 283 -17.47 -17.99 -0.16
N GLY A 284 -17.71 -16.78 -0.66
CA GLY A 284 -17.84 -15.63 0.22
C GLY A 284 -18.52 -14.45 -0.45
N LEU A 285 -19.09 -13.59 0.39
CA LEU A 285 -19.63 -12.30 0.00
C LEU A 285 -18.84 -11.23 0.75
N HIS A 286 -18.48 -10.15 0.09
CA HIS A 286 -17.89 -8.98 0.72
C HIS A 286 -18.57 -7.73 0.18
N THR A 287 -18.96 -6.80 1.05
CA THR A 287 -19.56 -5.54 0.67
C THR A 287 -19.04 -4.38 1.48
N MET A 288 -18.97 -3.20 0.87
CA MET A 288 -18.64 -1.95 1.56
C MET A 288 -19.62 -0.86 1.13
N LEU A 289 -20.09 -0.09 2.10
CA LEU A 289 -20.73 1.20 1.88
C LEU A 289 -19.80 2.29 2.41
N ALA A 290 -19.36 3.19 1.53
CA ALA A 290 -18.49 4.30 1.89
C ALA A 290 -19.09 5.66 1.47
N TYR A 291 -18.75 6.70 2.22
CA TYR A 291 -19.06 8.09 1.93
C TYR A 291 -17.77 8.89 1.85
N HIS A 292 -17.61 9.66 0.78
CA HIS A 292 -16.47 10.55 0.55
C HIS A 292 -16.90 12.01 0.72
N GLY A 293 -16.63 12.59 1.88
CA GLY A 293 -16.94 13.98 2.20
C GLY A 293 -15.84 14.96 1.74
N ASP A 294 -16.28 16.12 1.27
CA ASP A 294 -15.47 17.25 0.77
C ASP A 294 -15.30 18.38 1.80
N SER A 295 -15.65 18.12 3.06
CA SER A 295 -15.45 19.00 4.22
C SER A 295 -14.99 18.15 5.40
N PHE A 296 -14.46 18.74 6.47
CA PHE A 296 -14.15 18.01 7.69
C PHE A 296 -15.42 17.75 8.51
N PHE A 297 -16.07 16.61 8.27
CA PHE A 297 -17.32 16.20 8.93
C PHE A 297 -18.45 17.25 8.88
N GLY A 298 -18.46 18.14 7.88
CA GLY A 298 -19.40 19.25 7.77
C GLY A 298 -19.15 20.43 8.73
N LEU A 299 -18.01 20.45 9.42
CA LEU A 299 -17.67 21.46 10.44
C LEU A 299 -16.73 22.55 9.94
N SER A 300 -15.78 22.20 9.08
CA SER A 300 -14.75 23.11 8.56
C SER A 300 -14.19 22.64 7.21
N ASP A 301 -13.30 23.42 6.62
CA ASP A 301 -12.55 23.04 5.41
C ASP A 301 -11.72 21.78 5.65
N GLY A 302 -11.70 20.88 4.67
CA GLY A 302 -11.03 19.60 4.80
C GLY A 302 -11.71 18.50 4.00
N ASN A 303 -11.58 17.26 4.46
CA ASN A 303 -12.34 16.12 3.95
C ASN A 303 -12.57 15.09 5.07
N PHE A 304 -13.45 14.14 4.79
CA PHE A 304 -13.53 12.91 5.56
C PHE A 304 -13.93 11.74 4.67
N LYS A 305 -13.57 10.54 5.08
CA LYS A 305 -14.12 9.30 4.53
C LYS A 305 -14.65 8.45 5.67
N ALA A 306 -15.79 7.82 5.45
CA ALA A 306 -16.37 6.85 6.36
C ALA A 306 -16.79 5.63 5.56
N ALA A 307 -16.46 4.43 6.03
CA ALA A 307 -16.81 3.17 5.40
C ALA A 307 -17.28 2.16 6.44
N VAL A 308 -18.29 1.38 6.07
CA VAL A 308 -18.68 0.16 6.77
C VAL A 308 -18.49 -0.99 5.79
N ILE A 309 -17.74 -2.00 6.21
CA ILE A 309 -17.45 -3.20 5.45
C ILE A 309 -18.07 -4.38 6.17
N HIS A 310 -18.66 -5.31 5.42
CA HIS A 310 -19.20 -6.55 5.94
C HIS A 310 -18.87 -7.69 4.99
N GLY A 311 -18.53 -8.86 5.53
CA GLY A 311 -18.29 -10.03 4.72
C GLY A 311 -18.51 -11.35 5.44
N THR A 312 -18.73 -12.39 4.65
CA THR A 312 -19.03 -13.75 5.10
C THR A 312 -18.22 -14.78 4.33
N GLY A 313 -17.90 -15.92 4.95
CA GLY A 313 -17.05 -16.97 4.37
C GLY A 313 -15.71 -16.38 3.91
N LEU A 314 -15.30 -16.63 2.66
CA LEU A 314 -14.08 -16.03 2.08
C LEU A 314 -14.06 -14.48 2.07
N GLY A 315 -15.21 -13.83 2.25
CA GLY A 315 -15.30 -12.38 2.34
C GLY A 315 -15.12 -11.79 3.73
N ALA A 316 -15.01 -12.62 4.77
CA ALA A 316 -14.76 -12.18 6.13
C ALA A 316 -13.37 -11.54 6.33
N GLU A 317 -12.45 -11.68 5.37
CA GLU A 317 -11.29 -10.78 5.24
C GLU A 317 -11.73 -9.46 4.60
N THR A 318 -12.01 -8.48 5.46
CA THR A 318 -12.64 -7.20 5.10
C THR A 318 -11.69 -6.19 4.46
N LYS A 319 -10.37 -6.35 4.62
CA LYS A 319 -9.38 -5.49 3.97
C LYS A 319 -8.90 -6.12 2.68
N ASN A 320 -8.14 -7.21 2.74
CA ASN A 320 -7.50 -7.81 1.58
C ASN A 320 -8.44 -8.81 0.89
N ILE A 321 -9.38 -8.32 0.09
CA ILE A 321 -10.45 -9.11 -0.50
C ILE A 321 -9.90 -10.40 -1.16
N GLY A 322 -10.38 -11.55 -0.67
CA GLY A 322 -10.02 -12.88 -1.16
C GLY A 322 -8.56 -13.31 -0.88
N ALA A 323 -7.89 -12.71 0.11
CA ALA A 323 -6.51 -13.06 0.49
C ALA A 323 -6.39 -14.24 1.46
N ASP A 324 -7.42 -14.48 2.25
CA ASP A 324 -7.37 -15.40 3.38
C ASP A 324 -8.16 -16.66 3.03
N GLY A 325 -7.43 -17.75 2.79
CA GLY A 325 -8.00 -19.06 2.47
C GLY A 325 -8.37 -19.88 3.70
N ASP A 326 -7.95 -19.45 4.90
CA ASP A 326 -8.17 -20.16 6.15
C ASP A 326 -9.52 -19.81 6.79
N LEU A 327 -10.25 -18.85 6.22
CA LEU A 327 -11.54 -18.42 6.74
C LEU A 327 -12.52 -19.59 6.78
N HIS A 328 -13.14 -19.79 7.93
CA HIS A 328 -14.13 -20.84 8.17
C HIS A 328 -15.42 -20.57 7.34
N GLU A 329 -16.17 -21.61 7.01
CA GLU A 329 -17.40 -21.49 6.21
C GLU A 329 -18.48 -20.59 6.84
N ASP A 330 -18.53 -20.56 8.17
CA ASP A 330 -19.42 -19.70 8.96
C ASP A 330 -18.83 -18.31 9.27
N ALA A 331 -17.61 -17.99 8.83
CA ALA A 331 -16.94 -16.75 9.22
C ALA A 331 -17.76 -15.51 8.85
N VAL A 332 -17.86 -14.56 9.79
CA VAL A 332 -18.51 -13.26 9.59
C VAL A 332 -17.64 -12.15 10.17
N SER A 333 -17.47 -11.07 9.42
CA SER A 333 -16.74 -9.88 9.89
C SER A 333 -17.45 -8.59 9.53
N THR A 334 -17.40 -7.62 10.43
CA THR A 334 -17.84 -6.24 10.18
C THR A 334 -16.76 -5.25 10.62
N ARG A 335 -16.33 -4.39 9.70
CA ARG A 335 -15.31 -3.36 9.93
C ARG A 335 -15.87 -1.97 9.71
N VAL A 336 -15.44 -1.03 10.54
CA VAL A 336 -15.71 0.40 10.38
C VAL A 336 -14.40 1.14 10.25
N ALA A 337 -14.31 2.01 9.23
CA ALA A 337 -13.16 2.86 8.99
C ALA A 337 -13.61 4.31 8.81
N VAL A 338 -13.08 5.22 9.61
CA VAL A 338 -13.40 6.65 9.52
C VAL A 338 -12.13 7.46 9.68
N TYR A 339 -11.88 8.41 8.78
CA TYR A 339 -10.82 9.40 8.98
C TYR A 339 -11.21 10.74 8.38
N GLY A 340 -10.51 11.80 8.79
CA GLY A 340 -10.65 13.10 8.18
C GLY A 340 -9.37 13.91 8.23
N THR A 341 -9.35 15.01 7.49
CA THR A 341 -8.24 15.97 7.52
C THR A 341 -8.77 17.38 7.57
N THR A 342 -8.14 18.25 8.36
CA THR A 342 -8.49 19.68 8.43
C THR A 342 -7.32 20.53 8.90
N TYR A 343 -7.36 21.81 8.56
CA TYR A 343 -6.52 22.82 9.20
C TYR A 343 -7.26 23.38 10.43
N LEU A 344 -6.69 23.20 11.62
CA LEU A 344 -7.20 23.81 12.87
C LEU A 344 -6.92 25.31 12.94
N SER A 345 -5.85 25.74 12.29
CA SER A 345 -5.46 27.14 12.06
C SER A 345 -4.52 27.19 10.85
N GLU A 346 -4.01 28.37 10.47
CA GLU A 346 -3.10 28.53 9.33
C GLU A 346 -1.82 27.66 9.39
N SER A 347 -1.41 27.22 10.59
CA SER A 347 -0.18 26.46 10.80
C SER A 347 -0.37 25.13 11.51
N TRP A 348 -1.61 24.72 11.81
CA TRP A 348 -1.89 23.46 12.50
C TRP A 348 -2.79 22.57 11.67
N ARG A 349 -2.29 21.40 11.33
CA ARG A 349 -3.00 20.35 10.60
C ARG A 349 -3.40 19.22 11.55
N PHE A 350 -4.59 18.68 11.36
CA PHE A 350 -5.14 17.60 12.17
C PHE A 350 -5.75 16.51 11.31
N ALA A 351 -5.44 15.26 11.66
CA ALA A 351 -5.94 14.07 10.99
C ALA A 351 -6.29 12.97 12.01
N PRO A 352 -7.56 12.89 12.46
CA PRO A 352 -8.04 11.79 13.27
C PRO A 352 -8.46 10.60 12.41
N ALA A 353 -8.34 9.40 12.99
CA ALA A 353 -8.80 8.15 12.42
C ALA A 353 -9.37 7.21 13.48
N ILE A 354 -10.37 6.43 13.08
CA ILE A 354 -10.97 5.32 13.82
C ILE A 354 -11.00 4.12 12.89
N LEU A 355 -10.54 2.97 13.39
CA LEU A 355 -10.65 1.69 12.71
C LEU A 355 -11.10 0.65 13.74
N ALA A 356 -12.14 -0.12 13.44
CA ALA A 356 -12.65 -1.14 14.36
C ALA A 356 -13.17 -2.34 13.59
N GLU A 357 -13.06 -3.53 14.17
CA GLU A 357 -13.63 -4.75 13.61
C GLU A 357 -14.16 -5.66 14.72
N THR A 358 -15.22 -6.37 14.36
CA THR A 358 -15.73 -7.55 15.05
C THR A 358 -15.74 -8.68 14.01
N SER A 359 -15.17 -9.81 14.37
CA SER A 359 -15.10 -11.02 13.55
C SER A 359 -15.43 -12.22 14.42
N GLU A 360 -16.38 -13.04 13.99
CA GLU A 360 -16.87 -14.24 14.68
C GLU A 360 -16.68 -15.46 13.77
N ASP A 361 -16.39 -16.61 14.37
CA ASP A 361 -16.18 -17.88 13.67
C ASP A 361 -15.16 -17.73 12.53
N ARG A 362 -14.13 -16.89 12.70
CA ARG A 362 -13.21 -16.46 11.64
C ARG A 362 -12.38 -17.63 11.11
N TYR A 363 -11.75 -18.38 12.01
CA TYR A 363 -10.85 -19.50 11.65
C TYR A 363 -11.29 -20.82 12.27
N ILE A 364 -11.77 -20.78 13.52
CA ILE A 364 -12.32 -21.90 14.27
C ILE A 364 -13.70 -21.49 14.75
N LYS A 365 -14.69 -22.37 14.56
CA LYS A 365 -16.04 -22.16 15.10
C LYS A 365 -16.00 -21.85 16.60
N GLY A 366 -16.53 -20.69 16.98
CA GLY A 366 -16.57 -20.14 18.33
C GLY A 366 -15.42 -19.19 18.68
N ASP A 367 -14.47 -18.96 17.78
CA ASP A 367 -13.47 -17.90 17.94
C ASP A 367 -14.12 -16.51 17.74
N GLU A 368 -13.49 -15.51 18.33
CA GLU A 368 -13.96 -14.12 18.26
C GLU A 368 -12.78 -13.17 18.30
N TYR A 369 -12.78 -12.18 17.41
CA TYR A 369 -11.76 -11.15 17.33
C TYR A 369 -12.43 -9.78 17.31
N GLN A 370 -12.25 -9.02 18.39
CA GLN A 370 -12.76 -7.66 18.51
C GLN A 370 -11.63 -6.69 18.79
N TRP A 371 -11.60 -5.58 18.06
CA TRP A 371 -10.63 -4.52 18.34
C TRP A 371 -11.11 -3.17 17.84
N LEU A 372 -10.58 -2.11 18.47
CA LEU A 372 -10.83 -0.72 18.13
C LEU A 372 -9.52 0.06 18.25
N THR A 373 -9.12 0.74 17.17
CA THR A 373 -8.04 1.71 17.14
C THR A 373 -8.59 3.12 17.01
N PHE A 374 -8.13 4.02 17.88
CA PHE A 374 -8.15 5.46 17.68
C PHE A 374 -6.73 5.96 17.36
N ASN A 375 -6.61 6.81 16.35
CA ASN A 375 -5.37 7.48 16.01
C ASN A 375 -5.60 8.96 15.71
N ALA A 376 -4.64 9.79 16.05
CA ALA A 376 -4.63 11.20 15.69
C ALA A 376 -3.22 11.67 15.36
N ARG A 377 -3.05 12.23 14.16
CA ARG A 377 -1.84 12.98 13.78
C ARG A 377 -2.10 14.48 13.79
N VAL A 378 -1.18 15.22 14.39
CA VAL A 378 -1.14 16.68 14.39
C VAL A 378 0.19 17.13 13.80
N ALA A 379 0.17 18.14 12.92
CA ALA A 379 1.39 18.74 12.40
C ALA A 379 1.37 20.27 12.57
N GLN A 380 2.46 20.82 13.08
CA GLN A 380 2.68 22.25 13.30
C GLN A 380 3.70 22.78 12.31
N GLU A 381 3.26 23.66 11.42
CA GLU A 381 4.07 24.35 10.44
C GLU A 381 4.85 25.49 11.11
N LEU A 382 6.19 25.42 11.10
CA LEU A 382 7.04 26.39 11.79
C LEU A 382 7.84 27.28 10.83
N SER A 383 8.21 26.74 9.67
CA SER A 383 8.87 27.50 8.60
C SER A 383 8.55 26.87 7.25
N ALA A 384 9.09 27.44 6.16
CA ALA A 384 8.93 26.89 4.81
C ALA A 384 9.42 25.43 4.66
N ASN A 385 10.37 25.00 5.51
CA ASN A 385 11.06 23.71 5.37
C ASN A 385 11.04 22.83 6.61
N PHE A 386 10.38 23.28 7.68
CA PHE A 386 10.40 22.58 8.97
C PHE A 386 9.03 22.60 9.65
N GLU A 387 8.60 21.43 10.11
CA GLU A 387 7.38 21.22 10.88
C GLU A 387 7.61 20.24 12.04
N MET A 388 6.82 20.36 13.09
CA MET A 388 6.74 19.35 14.15
C MET A 388 5.54 18.46 13.90
N GLN A 389 5.74 17.15 13.84
CA GLN A 389 4.65 16.18 13.79
C GLN A 389 4.49 15.47 15.14
N TYR A 390 3.25 15.18 15.49
CA TYR A 390 2.86 14.47 16.71
C TYR A 390 1.83 13.41 16.32
N GLU A 391 1.96 12.20 16.86
CA GLU A 391 0.98 11.14 16.64
C GLU A 391 0.68 10.42 17.94
N ALA A 392 -0.61 10.17 18.19
CA ALA A 392 -1.08 9.36 19.30
C ALA A 392 -1.97 8.24 18.78
N SER A 393 -1.77 7.02 19.29
CA SER A 393 -2.61 5.86 19.03
C SER A 393 -3.03 5.21 20.34
N TRP A 394 -4.27 4.78 20.42
CA TRP A 394 -4.79 3.89 21.46
C TRP A 394 -5.57 2.79 20.76
N GLN A 395 -5.31 1.54 21.13
CA GLN A 395 -5.99 0.37 20.63
C GLN A 395 -6.43 -0.50 21.80
N THR A 396 -7.66 -0.96 21.77
CA THR A 396 -8.19 -1.97 22.70
C THR A 396 -8.59 -3.21 21.92
N MET A 397 -8.39 -4.39 22.49
CA MET A 397 -8.67 -5.66 21.81
C MET A 397 -9.10 -6.75 22.80
N ASP A 398 -10.03 -7.59 22.36
CA ASP A 398 -10.46 -8.83 23.01
C ASP A 398 -10.45 -9.92 21.93
N LEU A 399 -9.48 -10.82 22.03
CA LEU A 399 -9.19 -11.85 21.02
C LEU A 399 -9.32 -13.23 21.65
N ASN A 400 -10.41 -13.93 21.38
CA ASN A 400 -10.61 -15.33 21.72
C ASN A 400 -10.25 -16.22 20.51
N THR A 401 -9.04 -16.75 20.50
CA THR A 401 -8.45 -17.45 19.34
C THR A 401 -8.77 -18.95 19.25
N LEU A 402 -9.27 -19.55 20.35
CA LEU A 402 -9.41 -21.00 20.52
C LEU A 402 -8.15 -21.82 20.15
N GLY A 403 -6.95 -21.22 20.26
CA GLY A 403 -5.69 -21.90 19.94
C GLY A 403 -5.33 -21.93 18.45
N TYR A 404 -6.04 -21.21 17.58
CA TYR A 404 -5.70 -21.10 16.15
C TYR A 404 -4.22 -20.68 15.98
N GLN A 405 -3.47 -21.44 15.18
CA GLN A 405 -2.02 -21.28 14.98
C GLN A 405 -1.19 -21.22 16.28
N GLY A 406 -1.66 -21.85 17.35
CA GLY A 406 -0.97 -21.84 18.65
C GLY A 406 -1.07 -20.51 19.40
N ARG A 407 -1.99 -19.62 19.00
CA ARG A 407 -2.19 -18.32 19.62
C ARG A 407 -3.02 -18.46 20.89
N ASN A 408 -2.64 -17.75 21.96
CA ASN A 408 -3.44 -17.63 23.17
C ASN A 408 -4.51 -16.54 23.01
N SER A 409 -5.58 -16.64 23.81
CA SER A 409 -6.56 -15.58 23.91
C SER A 409 -6.03 -14.47 24.81
N VAL A 410 -6.29 -13.21 24.44
CA VAL A 410 -5.80 -12.03 25.15
C VAL A 410 -6.84 -10.91 25.14
N ASP A 411 -6.89 -10.15 26.24
CA ASP A 411 -7.67 -8.91 26.39
C ASP A 411 -6.72 -7.81 26.89
N GLY A 412 -6.77 -6.63 26.29
CA GLY A 412 -6.01 -5.49 26.79
C GLY A 412 -5.83 -4.33 25.80
N ASP A 413 -5.12 -3.32 26.29
CA ASP A 413 -4.88 -2.07 25.59
C ASP A 413 -3.42 -1.92 25.14
N TYR A 414 -3.23 -1.21 24.04
CA TYR A 414 -1.94 -0.71 23.55
C TYR A 414 -2.03 0.80 23.31
N SER A 415 -1.03 1.54 23.77
CA SER A 415 -0.92 2.99 23.55
C SER A 415 0.44 3.37 23.00
N ARG A 416 0.46 4.35 22.09
CA ARG A 416 1.70 4.91 21.54
C ARG A 416 1.59 6.42 21.35
N PHE A 417 2.67 7.12 21.69
CA PHE A 417 2.83 8.54 21.41
C PHE A 417 4.18 8.82 20.75
N THR A 418 4.18 9.63 19.69
CA THR A 418 5.36 9.98 18.92
C THR A 418 5.48 11.49 18.73
N VAL A 419 6.72 12.00 18.85
CA VAL A 419 7.10 13.36 18.45
C VAL A 419 8.16 13.26 17.36
N ALA A 420 7.97 14.01 16.27
CA ALA A 420 8.86 13.95 15.12
C ALA A 420 9.15 15.34 14.50
N PRO A 421 10.30 15.96 14.84
CA PRO A 421 10.87 17.04 14.05
C PRO A 421 11.06 16.61 12.58
N THR A 422 10.43 17.32 11.65
CA THR A 422 10.33 16.90 10.24
C THR A 422 10.75 18.02 9.30
N PHE A 423 11.61 17.68 8.32
CA PHE A 423 12.07 18.56 7.27
C PHE A 423 11.46 18.19 5.92
N LYS A 424 11.04 19.21 5.16
CA LYS A 424 10.43 19.07 3.84
C LYS A 424 10.97 20.14 2.89
N PRO A 425 11.03 19.89 1.56
CA PRO A 425 11.24 20.96 0.59
C PRO A 425 10.16 22.04 0.66
N GLN A 426 8.93 21.65 1.01
CA GLN A 426 7.80 22.54 1.24
C GLN A 426 6.90 21.97 2.33
N VAL A 427 6.72 22.73 3.41
CA VAL A 427 5.77 22.44 4.49
C VAL A 427 4.33 22.74 4.07
N GLY A 428 3.38 22.10 4.75
CA GLY A 428 1.94 22.19 4.47
C GLY A 428 1.42 20.99 3.69
N GLY A 429 0.10 20.88 3.57
CA GLY A 429 -0.58 19.76 2.91
C GLY A 429 -0.37 18.40 3.58
N PHE A 430 -1.41 17.58 3.69
CA PHE A 430 -1.28 16.23 4.27
C PHE A 430 -0.41 15.29 3.43
N TRP A 431 -0.33 15.57 2.13
CA TRP A 431 0.24 14.67 1.12
C TRP A 431 1.59 15.12 0.56
N ASN A 432 2.16 16.21 1.09
CA ASN A 432 3.44 16.71 0.59
C ASN A 432 4.60 15.81 1.02
N ARG A 433 5.42 15.40 0.05
CA ARG A 433 6.64 14.60 0.18
C ARG A 433 7.68 15.10 -0.84
N PRO A 434 8.99 14.78 -0.69
CA PRO A 434 9.61 13.96 0.35
C PRO A 434 9.64 14.61 1.73
N GLU A 435 9.80 13.79 2.76
CA GLU A 435 10.09 14.25 4.11
C GLU A 435 11.22 13.45 4.76
N ILE A 436 11.97 14.12 5.64
CA ILE A 436 12.96 13.49 6.51
C ILE A 436 12.56 13.80 7.95
N ARG A 437 12.35 12.78 8.76
CA ARG A 437 11.94 12.90 10.15
C ARG A 437 12.98 12.30 11.08
N VAL A 438 13.26 12.99 12.17
CA VAL A 438 13.85 12.42 13.38
C VAL A 438 12.72 12.24 14.37
N PHE A 439 12.70 11.17 15.14
CA PHE A 439 11.58 10.91 16.04
C PHE A 439 12.00 10.27 17.36
N ALA A 440 11.11 10.43 18.34
CA ALA A 440 11.10 9.69 19.59
C ALA A 440 9.66 9.25 19.87
N SER A 441 9.48 7.99 20.25
CA SER A 441 8.18 7.42 20.55
C SER A 441 8.21 6.64 21.85
N TYR A 442 7.12 6.72 22.60
CA TYR A 442 6.87 5.92 23.79
C TYR A 442 5.64 5.05 23.54
N SER A 443 5.75 3.76 23.83
CA SER A 443 4.64 2.81 23.78
C SER A 443 4.46 2.12 25.12
N THR A 444 3.25 1.65 25.41
CA THR A 444 2.91 0.86 26.59
C THR A 444 1.71 -0.03 26.29
N TRP A 445 1.63 -1.17 26.95
CA TRP A 445 0.58 -2.18 26.74
C TRP A 445 0.31 -2.97 28.02
N ASP A 446 -0.81 -3.68 28.05
CA ASP A 446 -1.11 -4.63 29.12
C ASP A 446 -0.32 -5.94 28.95
N ASP A 447 0.24 -6.47 30.04
CA ASP A 447 1.11 -7.66 30.08
C ASP A 447 0.47 -8.90 29.43
N GLU A 448 -0.86 -9.00 29.43
CA GLU A 448 -1.58 -10.13 28.84
C GLU A 448 -1.33 -10.24 27.32
N LEU A 449 -1.14 -9.10 26.64
CA LEU A 449 -0.87 -9.04 25.19
C LEU A 449 0.46 -9.72 24.82
N GLU A 450 1.41 -9.84 25.75
CA GLU A 450 2.70 -10.51 25.52
C GLU A 450 2.56 -12.03 25.33
N THR A 451 1.43 -12.58 25.78
CA THR A 451 1.18 -14.02 25.73
C THR A 451 0.53 -14.49 24.43
N TYR A 452 0.13 -13.58 23.53
CA TYR A 452 -0.65 -13.90 22.34
C TYR A 452 0.01 -14.96 21.45
N ALA A 453 1.27 -14.76 21.04
CA ALA A 453 2.05 -15.79 20.38
C ALA A 453 3.55 -15.71 20.73
N ALA A 454 4.21 -16.86 20.68
CA ALA A 454 5.64 -16.94 20.97
C ALA A 454 6.46 -16.19 19.91
N GLY A 455 7.29 -15.24 20.35
CA GLY A 455 8.14 -14.43 19.46
C GLY A 455 7.45 -13.19 18.88
N ASP A 456 6.24 -12.86 19.32
CA ASP A 456 5.56 -11.63 18.95
C ASP A 456 6.27 -10.37 19.47
N ALA A 457 6.07 -9.26 18.75
CA ALA A 457 6.75 -7.99 19.00
C ALA A 457 6.63 -7.47 20.44
N LEU A 458 5.48 -7.68 21.10
CA LEU A 458 5.22 -7.18 22.46
C LEU A 458 5.83 -8.08 23.57
N GLY A 459 6.21 -9.33 23.26
CA GLY A 459 6.73 -10.30 24.24
C GLY A 459 8.12 -10.87 23.93
N VAL A 460 8.78 -10.40 22.86
CA VAL A 460 10.06 -10.97 22.37
C VAL A 460 11.24 -10.75 23.32
N ASP A 461 11.19 -9.70 24.16
CA ASP A 461 12.19 -9.39 25.17
C ASP A 461 11.49 -9.33 26.54
N SER A 462 11.49 -10.45 27.25
CA SER A 462 10.87 -10.62 28.58
C SER A 462 11.48 -9.75 29.70
N ASP A 463 12.40 -8.85 29.35
CA ASP A 463 13.10 -7.95 30.27
C ASP A 463 12.49 -6.51 30.26
N PHE A 464 11.48 -6.23 29.43
CA PHE A 464 10.77 -4.95 29.43
C PHE A 464 9.67 -4.91 30.50
N GLU A 465 9.58 -3.80 31.26
CA GLU A 465 8.31 -3.39 31.86
C GLU A 465 7.42 -2.94 30.70
N SER A 466 6.21 -3.50 30.52
CA SER A 466 5.21 -3.38 29.42
C SER A 466 5.07 -2.02 28.72
N SER A 467 6.18 -1.56 28.17
CA SER A 467 6.46 -0.22 27.71
C SER A 467 7.83 -0.15 27.06
N GLN A 468 7.97 0.73 26.08
CA GLN A 468 9.20 0.85 25.31
C GLN A 468 9.38 2.24 24.73
N TRP A 469 10.59 2.76 24.85
CA TRP A 469 11.05 3.91 24.08
C TRP A 469 11.68 3.46 22.77
N THR A 470 11.34 4.16 21.69
CA THR A 470 11.99 4.01 20.38
C THR A 470 12.41 5.35 19.81
N PHE A 471 13.51 5.36 19.08
CA PHE A 471 14.14 6.55 18.49
C PHE A 471 14.63 6.25 17.08
N GLY A 472 14.74 7.28 16.24
CA GLY A 472 15.23 7.04 14.91
C GLY A 472 15.21 8.22 13.96
N THR A 473 15.55 7.90 12.72
CA THR A 473 15.46 8.79 11.56
C THR A 473 14.85 8.02 10.41
N GLN A 474 14.05 8.67 9.59
CA GLN A 474 13.41 8.03 8.45
C GLN A 474 13.15 9.04 7.34
N MET A 475 13.27 8.57 6.10
CA MET A 475 12.78 9.28 4.92
C MET A 475 11.49 8.61 4.42
N GLU A 476 10.59 9.41 3.85
CA GLU A 476 9.43 8.93 3.11
C GLU A 476 9.23 9.78 1.86
N ILE A 477 8.94 9.12 0.73
CA ILE A 477 8.75 9.79 -0.56
C ILE A 477 7.71 9.07 -1.42
N TRP A 478 6.97 9.85 -2.20
CA TRP A 478 6.25 9.42 -3.40
C TRP A 478 6.23 10.54 -4.44
N PHE A 479 6.09 10.17 -5.73
CA PHE A 479 5.89 11.11 -6.84
C PHE A 479 5.27 10.44 -8.07
#